data_AF-A0A9X3MMX1-F1
#
_entry.id   AF-A0A9X3MMX1-F1
#
_cell.length_a   1.000
_cell.length_b   1.000
_cell.length_c   1.000
_cell.angle_alpha   90.00
_cell.angle_beta   90.00
_cell.angle_gamma   90.00
#
_symmetry.space_group_name_H-M   'P 1'
#
loop_
_entity.id
_entity.type
_entity.pdbx_description
1 polymer ?
#
loop_
_entity_poly.entity_id
_entity_poly.type
_entity_poly.pdbx_seq_one_letter_code
_entity_poly.pdbx_strand_id
1 'polypeptide(L)'
;MRKLVAALTVAALAVGAWLVLRPQSGAERVKGMIAWDPSCADVVISEKPTWPSAAEHATITCEMAGPLVEYARFDTGADLRKDLLANPPSAGVCIAGLEVTVDYLDGGQFEKLCRDLKGDRIDKTLAVPEPAYFGPQDDPQFDAWIRGMQRAQEQALRRFWHL
;
A
#
# COMPACT_ATOMS: atom_id res chain seq x y z
N MET A 1 1.59 8.90 51.64
CA MET A 1 1.83 7.63 50.91
C MET A 1 0.60 7.09 50.16
N ARG A 2 -0.57 6.87 50.79
CA ARG A 2 -1.75 6.30 50.10
C ARG A 2 -2.23 7.06 48.85
N LYS A 3 -2.16 8.40 48.85
CA LYS A 3 -2.55 9.23 47.69
C LYS A 3 -1.59 9.12 46.49
N LEU A 4 -0.32 8.79 46.73
CA LEU A 4 0.72 8.65 45.69
C LEU A 4 0.62 7.31 44.96
N VAL A 5 0.32 6.24 45.69
CA VAL A 5 0.11 4.90 45.10
C VAL A 5 -1.13 4.89 44.19
N ALA A 6 -2.23 5.50 44.63
CA ALA A 6 -3.45 5.58 43.83
C ALA A 6 -3.24 6.32 42.49
N ALA A 7 -2.52 7.44 42.50
CA ALA A 7 -2.21 8.22 41.31
C ALA A 7 -1.36 7.45 40.29
N LEU A 8 -0.38 6.67 40.74
CA LEU A 8 0.46 5.83 39.87
C LEU A 8 -0.34 4.71 39.19
N THR A 9 -1.25 4.04 39.91
CA THR A 9 -2.13 3.02 39.31
C THR A 9 -3.09 3.60 38.27
N VAL A 10 -3.67 4.78 38.52
CA VAL A 10 -4.57 5.43 37.55
C VAL A 10 -3.81 5.84 36.30
N ALA A 11 -2.60 6.38 36.44
CA ALA A 11 -1.75 6.72 35.31
C ALA A 11 -1.36 5.47 34.49
N ALA A 12 -0.99 4.37 35.14
CA ALA A 12 -0.64 3.12 34.47
C ALA A 12 -1.84 2.52 33.71
N LEU A 13 -3.05 2.55 34.28
CA LEU A 13 -4.27 2.10 33.62
C LEU A 13 -4.67 3.01 32.45
N ALA A 14 -4.51 4.32 32.58
CA ALA A 14 -4.77 5.28 31.51
C ALA A 14 -3.80 5.08 30.32
N VAL A 15 -2.51 4.85 30.59
CA VAL A 15 -1.52 4.55 29.54
C VAL A 15 -1.81 3.20 28.88
N GLY A 16 -2.16 2.17 29.66
CA GLY A 16 -2.55 0.87 29.13
C GLY A 16 -3.77 0.94 28.23
N ALA A 17 -4.83 1.64 28.66
CA ALA A 17 -6.03 1.85 27.86
C ALA A 17 -5.72 2.66 26.59
N TRP A 18 -4.87 3.69 26.67
CA TRP A 18 -4.49 4.50 25.52
C TRP A 18 -3.70 3.72 24.46
N LEU A 19 -2.83 2.79 24.88
CA LEU A 19 -2.09 1.93 23.95
C LEU A 19 -3.00 0.91 23.24
N VAL A 20 -3.97 0.34 23.95
CA VAL A 20 -4.94 -0.63 23.38
C VAL A 20 -5.95 0.06 22.45
N LEU A 21 -6.29 1.32 22.73
CA LEU A 21 -7.25 2.10 21.94
C LEU A 21 -6.63 2.90 20.80
N ARG A 22 -5.31 2.78 20.54
CA ARG A 22 -4.72 3.42 19.37
C ARG A 22 -5.41 2.87 18.12
N PRO A 23 -5.89 3.73 17.21
CA PRO A 23 -6.39 3.27 15.92
C PRO A 23 -5.29 2.44 15.26
N GLN A 24 -5.59 1.21 14.87
CA GLN A 24 -4.68 0.46 14.02
C GLN A 24 -4.40 1.29 12.78
N SER A 25 -3.12 1.41 12.40
CA SER A 25 -2.74 2.08 11.17
C SER A 25 -3.42 1.38 10.00
N GLY A 26 -3.70 2.09 8.90
CA GLY A 26 -4.35 1.44 7.77
C GLY A 26 -3.44 0.36 7.15
N ALA A 27 -2.12 0.54 7.24
CA ALA A 27 -1.15 -0.49 6.85
C ALA A 27 -1.29 -1.79 7.67
N GLU A 28 -1.47 -1.72 8.99
CA GLU A 28 -1.69 -2.91 9.83
C GLU A 28 -3.01 -3.61 9.49
N ARG A 29 -4.06 -2.82 9.18
CA ARG A 29 -5.33 -3.39 8.71
C ARG A 29 -5.15 -4.12 7.38
N VAL A 30 -4.47 -3.52 6.41
CA VAL A 30 -4.18 -4.13 5.10
C VAL A 30 -3.34 -5.41 5.27
N LYS A 31 -2.31 -5.37 6.13
CA LYS A 31 -1.48 -6.53 6.48
C LYS A 31 -2.34 -7.71 6.95
N GLY A 32 -3.31 -7.46 7.83
CA GLY A 32 -4.22 -8.50 8.34
C GLY A 32 -5.23 -9.05 7.33
N MET A 33 -5.41 -8.41 6.17
CA MET A 33 -6.34 -8.85 5.11
C MET A 33 -5.66 -9.73 4.05
N ILE A 34 -4.33 -9.72 3.97
CA ILE A 34 -3.55 -10.46 2.98
C ILE A 34 -3.33 -11.91 3.47
N ALA A 35 -3.50 -12.86 2.56
CA ALA A 35 -3.24 -14.28 2.84
C ALA A 35 -1.76 -14.58 2.57
N TRP A 36 -0.90 -14.24 3.54
CA TRP A 36 0.54 -14.45 3.44
C TRP A 36 0.89 -15.92 3.24
N ASP A 37 1.94 -16.17 2.45
CA ASP A 37 2.47 -17.50 2.25
C ASP A 37 2.90 -18.09 3.61
N PRO A 38 2.54 -19.35 3.94
CA PRO A 38 2.96 -19.97 5.20
C PRO A 38 4.47 -20.06 5.41
N SER A 39 5.27 -19.98 4.33
CA SER A 39 6.74 -19.90 4.39
C SER A 39 7.27 -18.51 4.75
N CYS A 40 6.39 -17.51 4.80
CA CYS A 40 6.73 -16.16 5.25
C CYS A 40 7.16 -16.17 6.72
N ALA A 41 8.42 -15.85 6.97
CA ALA A 41 8.97 -15.88 8.33
C ALA A 41 8.36 -14.77 9.21
N ASP A 42 8.25 -13.56 8.65
CA ASP A 42 7.58 -12.42 9.26
C ASP A 42 7.03 -11.48 8.18
N VAL A 43 6.05 -10.66 8.55
CA VAL A 43 5.50 -9.61 7.69
C VAL A 43 5.81 -8.25 8.30
N VAL A 44 6.72 -7.53 7.65
CA VAL A 44 7.24 -6.25 8.15
C VAL A 44 6.53 -5.09 7.47
N ILE A 45 6.17 -4.09 8.27
CA ILE A 45 5.70 -2.79 7.79
C ILE A 45 6.86 -1.82 7.90
N SER A 46 7.29 -1.27 6.77
CA SER A 46 8.35 -0.27 6.70
C SER A 46 7.81 1.04 6.13
N GLU A 47 8.21 2.17 6.70
CA GLU A 47 7.87 3.48 6.14
C GLU A 47 8.65 3.71 4.85
N LYS A 48 7.96 4.09 3.77
CA LYS A 48 8.55 4.42 2.47
C LYS A 48 7.84 5.64 1.89
N PRO A 49 8.48 6.82 1.87
CA PRO A 49 7.84 8.04 1.39
C PRO A 49 7.78 8.09 -0.14
N THR A 50 6.87 7.31 -0.74
CA THR A 50 6.65 7.26 -2.19
C THR A 50 5.79 8.43 -2.70
N TRP A 51 4.82 8.89 -1.89
CA TRP A 51 3.89 9.97 -2.24
C TRP A 51 4.00 11.12 -1.23
N PRO A 52 4.49 12.30 -1.66
CA PRO A 52 4.79 13.41 -0.76
C PRO A 52 3.60 13.96 0.03
N SER A 53 2.39 13.82 -0.51
CA SER A 53 1.15 14.36 0.08
C SER A 53 0.41 13.33 0.93
N ALA A 54 0.91 12.10 1.06
CA ALA A 54 0.29 11.07 1.89
C ALA A 54 0.52 11.34 3.38
N ALA A 55 -0.53 11.25 4.17
CA ALA A 55 -0.50 11.34 5.63
C ALA A 55 0.05 10.06 6.29
N GLU A 56 -0.02 8.94 5.58
CA GLU A 56 0.55 7.66 5.98
C GLU A 56 1.08 6.95 4.73
N HIS A 57 2.27 6.34 4.83
CA HIS A 57 2.87 5.56 3.76
C HIS A 57 3.65 4.38 4.32
N ALA A 58 3.45 3.22 3.73
CA ALA A 58 4.13 2.01 4.16
C ALA A 58 4.29 1.00 3.02
N THR A 59 5.30 0.17 3.14
CA THR A 59 5.42 -1.08 2.42
C THR A 59 5.18 -2.22 3.38
N ILE A 60 4.29 -3.13 3.03
CA ILE A 60 3.98 -4.35 3.78
C ILE A 60 4.64 -5.49 3.03
N THR A 61 5.68 -6.09 3.61
CA THR A 61 6.55 -7.02 2.90
C THR A 61 6.71 -8.31 3.70
N CYS A 62 6.65 -9.45 3.02
CA CYS A 62 7.07 -10.72 3.60
C CYS A 62 8.61 -10.80 3.67
N GLU A 63 9.17 -11.11 4.85
CA GLU A 63 10.60 -11.40 5.00
C GLU A 63 10.98 -12.65 4.20
N MET A 64 12.01 -12.52 3.36
CA MET A 64 12.50 -13.50 2.38
C MET A 64 11.59 -13.66 1.14
N ALA A 65 12.01 -13.01 0.06
CA ALA A 65 11.61 -13.26 -1.35
C ALA A 65 10.30 -12.63 -1.90
N GLY A 66 9.62 -11.72 -1.19
CA GLY A 66 8.36 -11.13 -1.69
C GLY A 66 7.19 -12.10 -1.49
N PRO A 67 5.96 -11.64 -1.28
CA PRO A 67 5.29 -10.50 -1.91
C PRO A 67 5.30 -9.18 -1.11
N LEU A 68 4.93 -8.09 -1.79
CA LEU A 68 4.89 -6.74 -1.23
C LEU A 68 3.56 -6.03 -1.58
N VAL A 69 3.08 -5.20 -0.66
CA VAL A 69 2.02 -4.23 -0.95
C VAL A 69 2.51 -2.86 -0.54
N GLU A 70 2.45 -1.89 -1.46
CA GLU A 70 2.59 -0.49 -1.07
C GLU A 70 1.22 0.02 -0.62
N TYR A 71 1.20 0.77 0.47
CA TYR A 71 0.02 1.37 1.04
C TYR A 71 0.27 2.86 1.27
N ALA A 72 -0.75 3.68 1.00
CA ALA A 72 -0.79 5.05 1.45
C ALA A 72 -2.19 5.53 1.78
N ARG A 73 -2.27 6.53 2.66
CA ARG A 73 -3.50 7.26 2.98
C ARG A 73 -3.27 8.75 2.82
N PHE A 74 -4.24 9.42 2.22
CA PHE A 74 -4.25 10.85 1.99
C PHE A 74 -5.31 11.52 2.88
N ASP A 75 -5.10 12.80 3.19
CA ASP A 75 -6.11 13.60 3.90
C ASP A 75 -7.20 14.12 2.95
N THR A 76 -6.88 14.25 1.65
CA THR A 76 -7.81 14.75 0.65
C THR A 76 -7.76 13.95 -0.65
N GLY A 77 -8.88 13.89 -1.36
CA GLY A 77 -8.95 13.25 -2.68
C GLY A 77 -8.18 14.03 -3.75
N ALA A 78 -7.96 15.33 -3.56
CA ALA A 78 -7.18 16.17 -4.47
C ALA A 78 -5.68 15.80 -4.39
N ASP A 79 -5.17 15.57 -3.19
CA ASP A 79 -3.78 15.15 -2.95
C ASP A 79 -3.54 13.74 -3.48
N LEU A 80 -4.45 12.80 -3.19
CA LEU A 80 -4.43 11.45 -3.74
C LEU A 80 -4.35 11.48 -5.26
N ARG A 81 -5.24 12.24 -5.90
CA ARG A 81 -5.28 12.36 -7.37
C ARG A 81 -3.99 12.96 -7.92
N LYS A 82 -3.53 14.05 -7.33
CA LYS A 82 -2.32 14.76 -7.76
C LYS A 82 -1.11 13.83 -7.71
N ASP A 83 -0.91 13.15 -6.59
CA ASP A 83 0.27 12.31 -6.38
C ASP A 83 0.25 11.06 -7.24
N LEU A 84 -0.91 10.39 -7.39
CA LEU A 84 -1.03 9.22 -8.27
C LEU A 84 -0.85 9.57 -9.75
N LEU A 85 -1.25 10.75 -10.20
CA LEU A 85 -1.01 11.18 -11.59
C LEU A 85 0.40 11.69 -11.82
N ALA A 86 1.06 12.26 -10.80
CA ALA A 86 2.44 12.73 -10.89
C ALA A 86 3.44 11.57 -10.88
N ASN A 87 3.15 10.49 -10.16
CA ASN A 87 3.96 9.28 -10.12
C ASN A 87 3.08 8.02 -10.22
N PRO A 88 2.60 7.68 -11.44
CA PRO A 88 1.75 6.51 -11.66
C PRO A 88 2.49 5.21 -11.30
N PRO A 89 1.87 4.32 -10.51
CA PRO A 89 2.45 3.01 -10.24
C PRO A 89 2.61 2.18 -11.52
N SER A 90 3.63 1.32 -11.56
CA SER A 90 3.83 0.36 -12.65
C SER A 90 3.09 -0.97 -12.44
N ALA A 91 2.20 -1.03 -11.46
CA ALA A 91 1.40 -2.21 -11.13
C ALA A 91 -0.06 -1.85 -10.87
N GLY A 92 -0.90 -2.87 -10.61
CA GLY A 92 -2.31 -2.69 -10.29
C GLY A 92 -2.51 -1.84 -9.05
N VAL A 93 -3.53 -0.99 -9.06
CA VAL A 93 -3.86 -0.07 -7.96
C VAL A 93 -5.26 -0.36 -7.45
N CYS A 94 -5.47 -0.28 -6.15
CA CYS A 94 -6.80 -0.26 -5.54
C CYS A 94 -7.00 1.07 -4.82
N ILE A 95 -8.09 1.77 -5.12
CA ILE A 95 -8.44 3.03 -4.47
C ILE A 95 -9.68 2.80 -3.61
N ALA A 96 -9.54 2.91 -2.28
CA ALA A 96 -10.61 2.76 -1.30
C ALA A 96 -10.81 4.07 -0.54
N GLY A 97 -11.65 4.96 -1.08
CA GLY A 97 -11.83 6.30 -0.51
C GLY A 97 -10.57 7.16 -0.64
N LEU A 98 -9.87 7.37 0.48
CA LEU A 98 -8.61 8.14 0.55
C LEU A 98 -7.37 7.24 0.71
N GLU A 99 -7.55 5.93 0.63
CA GLU A 99 -6.49 4.95 0.76
C GLU A 99 -6.17 4.35 -0.61
N VAL A 100 -4.89 4.04 -0.81
CA VAL A 100 -4.35 3.45 -2.02
C VAL A 100 -3.52 2.25 -1.63
N THR A 101 -3.73 1.12 -2.31
CA THR A 101 -2.80 -0.01 -2.29
C THR A 101 -2.29 -0.30 -3.71
N VAL A 102 -1.02 -0.73 -3.81
CA VAL A 102 -0.39 -1.12 -5.07
C VAL A 102 0.02 -2.58 -5.01
N ASP A 103 -0.32 -3.32 -6.07
CA ASP A 103 -0.18 -4.75 -6.18
C ASP A 103 1.25 -5.17 -6.53
N TYR A 104 1.95 -5.75 -5.58
CA TYR A 104 3.12 -6.59 -5.85
C TYR A 104 2.95 -7.96 -5.16
N LEU A 105 1.70 -8.43 -5.09
CA LEU A 105 1.32 -9.75 -4.60
C LEU A 105 1.29 -10.77 -5.74
N ASP A 106 1.66 -12.00 -5.42
CA ASP A 106 1.50 -13.12 -6.34
C ASP A 106 0.06 -13.69 -6.32
N GLY A 107 -0.31 -14.40 -7.39
CA GLY A 107 -1.42 -15.36 -7.36
C GLY A 107 -2.82 -14.77 -7.22
N GLY A 108 -3.06 -13.53 -7.67
CA GLY A 108 -4.41 -12.94 -7.74
C GLY A 108 -5.02 -12.52 -6.40
N GLN A 109 -4.24 -12.54 -5.32
CA GLN A 109 -4.67 -12.12 -3.99
C GLN A 109 -5.16 -10.67 -3.94
N PHE A 110 -4.59 -9.81 -4.79
CA PHE A 110 -4.92 -8.40 -4.83
C PHE A 110 -6.37 -8.10 -5.21
N GLU A 111 -6.99 -8.93 -6.05
CA GLU A 111 -8.41 -8.76 -6.39
C GLU A 111 -9.28 -8.94 -5.16
N LYS A 112 -8.98 -9.96 -4.35
CA LYS A 112 -9.68 -10.19 -3.09
C LYS A 112 -9.42 -9.05 -2.11
N LEU A 113 -8.16 -8.63 -1.94
CA LEU A 113 -7.79 -7.52 -1.08
C LEU A 113 -8.58 -6.25 -1.45
N CYS A 114 -8.60 -5.88 -2.73
CA CYS A 114 -9.28 -4.67 -3.17
C CYS A 114 -10.80 -4.73 -2.93
N ARG A 115 -11.40 -5.90 -3.14
CA ARG A 115 -12.82 -6.15 -2.85
C ARG A 115 -13.13 -6.03 -1.36
N ASP A 116 -12.27 -6.58 -0.50
CA ASP A 116 -12.42 -6.54 0.95
C ASP A 116 -12.26 -5.12 1.50
N LEU A 117 -11.38 -4.32 0.88
CA LEU A 117 -11.25 -2.88 1.12
C LEU A 117 -12.43 -2.06 0.56
N LYS A 118 -13.31 -2.69 -0.23
CA LYS A 118 -14.40 -2.02 -0.97
C LYS A 118 -13.90 -0.90 -1.88
N GLY A 119 -12.73 -1.11 -2.48
CA GLY A 119 -12.10 -0.16 -3.39
C GLY A 119 -12.36 -0.46 -4.85
N ASP A 120 -11.99 0.49 -5.69
CA ASP A 120 -11.99 0.37 -7.13
C ASP A 120 -10.62 -0.10 -7.61
N ARG A 121 -10.58 -1.28 -8.26
CA ARG A 121 -9.36 -1.80 -8.87
C ARG A 121 -9.12 -1.14 -10.22
N ILE A 122 -7.94 -0.56 -10.37
CA ILE A 122 -7.46 0.07 -11.60
C ILE A 122 -6.19 -0.67 -12.02
N ASP A 123 -6.29 -1.44 -13.09
CA ASP A 123 -5.18 -2.25 -13.58
C ASP A 123 -5.20 -2.27 -15.11
N LYS A 124 -4.29 -1.50 -15.71
CA LYS A 124 -4.03 -1.53 -17.16
C LYS A 124 -2.64 -2.02 -17.50
N THR A 125 -1.85 -2.40 -16.50
CA THR A 125 -0.48 -2.87 -16.70
C THR A 125 -0.46 -4.25 -17.33
N LEU A 126 -1.47 -5.09 -17.02
CA LEU A 126 -1.68 -6.41 -17.66
C LEU A 126 -1.86 -6.36 -19.19
N ALA A 127 -2.22 -5.21 -19.75
CA ALA A 127 -2.38 -5.03 -21.20
C ALA A 127 -1.08 -4.64 -21.90
N VAL A 128 -0.01 -4.34 -21.14
CA VAL A 128 1.31 -4.00 -21.70
C VAL A 128 2.06 -5.31 -21.96
N PRO A 129 2.41 -5.62 -23.22
CA PRO A 129 3.13 -6.85 -23.54
C PRO A 129 4.44 -6.94 -22.76
N GLU A 130 4.65 -8.06 -22.10
CA GLU A 130 5.89 -8.40 -21.44
C GLU A 130 6.99 -8.62 -22.50
N PRO A 131 8.21 -8.07 -22.33
CA PRO A 131 9.30 -8.34 -23.25
C PRO A 131 9.67 -9.83 -23.19
N ALA A 132 10.10 -10.39 -24.33
CA ALA A 132 10.47 -11.80 -24.43
C ALA A 132 11.68 -12.19 -23.56
N TYR A 133 12.46 -11.20 -23.13
CA TYR A 133 13.60 -11.38 -22.27
C TYR A 133 13.76 -10.15 -21.38
N PHE A 134 13.86 -10.38 -20.07
CA PHE A 134 14.41 -9.39 -19.16
C PHE A 134 15.90 -9.63 -19.05
N GLY A 135 16.69 -8.69 -19.54
CA GLY A 135 18.09 -8.63 -19.16
C GLY A 135 18.26 -8.36 -17.66
N PRO A 136 19.50 -8.11 -17.21
CA PRO A 136 19.71 -7.62 -15.86
C PRO A 136 18.88 -6.34 -15.61
N GLN A 137 18.66 -5.98 -14.34
CA GLN A 137 17.75 -4.87 -13.96
C GLN A 137 18.12 -3.50 -14.58
N ASP A 138 19.33 -3.36 -15.13
CA ASP A 138 19.82 -2.19 -15.87
C ASP A 138 19.58 -2.26 -17.39
N ASP A 139 18.84 -3.25 -17.89
CA ASP A 139 18.49 -3.36 -19.30
C ASP A 139 17.53 -2.22 -19.72
N PRO A 140 17.89 -1.40 -20.73
CA PRO A 140 17.01 -0.37 -21.27
C PRO A 140 15.62 -0.86 -21.69
N GLN A 141 15.48 -2.14 -22.03
CA GLN A 141 14.20 -2.77 -22.35
C GLN A 141 13.29 -2.91 -21.12
N PHE A 142 13.84 -3.30 -19.97
CA PHE A 142 13.10 -3.39 -18.71
C PHE A 142 12.55 -2.00 -18.35
N ASP A 143 13.44 -1.01 -18.42
CA ASP A 143 13.15 0.39 -18.21
C ASP A 143 12.03 0.94 -19.12
N ALA A 144 12.08 0.59 -20.42
CA ALA A 144 11.06 0.97 -21.39
C ALA A 144 9.71 0.30 -21.08
N TRP A 145 9.73 -0.95 -20.62
CA TRP A 145 8.54 -1.69 -20.23
C TRP A 145 7.88 -1.11 -18.97
N ILE A 146 8.66 -0.80 -17.92
CA ILE A 146 8.17 -0.09 -16.72
C ILE A 146 7.50 1.23 -17.12
N ARG A 147 8.15 2.06 -17.95
CA ARG A 147 7.55 3.31 -18.45
C ARG A 147 6.29 3.07 -19.31
N GLY A 148 6.21 1.94 -19.99
CA GLY A 148 5.00 1.51 -20.70
C GLY A 148 3.84 1.27 -19.73
N MET A 149 4.09 0.48 -18.67
CA MET A 149 3.12 0.19 -17.62
C MET A 149 2.66 1.44 -16.89
N GLN A 150 3.59 2.32 -16.49
CA GLN A 150 3.25 3.59 -15.83
C GLN A 150 2.36 4.48 -16.70
N ARG A 151 2.62 4.58 -18.02
CA ARG A 151 1.77 5.35 -18.94
C ARG A 151 0.38 4.73 -19.11
N ALA A 152 0.30 3.40 -19.22
CA ALA A 152 -0.99 2.70 -19.29
C ALA A 152 -1.80 2.93 -18.01
N GLN A 153 -1.14 2.88 -16.85
CA GLN A 153 -1.75 3.13 -15.55
C GLN A 153 -2.17 4.59 -15.39
N GLU A 154 -1.36 5.55 -15.83
CA GLU A 154 -1.72 6.99 -15.84
C GLU A 154 -3.01 7.22 -16.64
N GLN A 155 -3.12 6.64 -17.83
CA GLN A 155 -4.32 6.76 -18.65
C GLN A 155 -5.55 6.14 -17.96
N ALA A 156 -5.38 5.01 -17.27
CA ALA A 156 -6.44 4.37 -16.51
C ALA A 156 -6.92 5.25 -15.35
N LEU A 157 -5.97 5.83 -14.60
CA LEU A 157 -6.23 6.76 -13.51
C LEU A 157 -6.95 8.03 -13.99
N ARG A 158 -6.52 8.60 -15.12
CA ARG A 158 -7.21 9.75 -15.73
C ARG A 158 -8.67 9.42 -16.07
N ARG A 159 -8.93 8.25 -16.66
CA ARG A 159 -10.30 7.79 -16.95
C ARG A 159 -11.14 7.61 -15.70
N PHE A 160 -10.56 7.04 -14.64
CA PHE A 160 -11.22 6.87 -13.35
C PHE A 160 -11.74 8.20 -12.78
N TRP A 161 -10.96 9.28 -12.93
CA TRP A 161 -11.37 10.63 -12.51
C TRP A 161 -12.05 11.48 -13.59
N HIS A 162 -12.39 10.90 -14.74
CA HIS A 162 -13.01 11.61 -15.88
C HIS A 162 -12.21 12.84 -16.36
N LEU A 163 -10.87 12.69 -16.45
CA LEU A 163 -9.93 13.70 -16.96
C LEU A 163 -9.53 13.47 -18.42
#